data_AF-A0A0L9TVT5-F1
#
_entry.id   AF-A0A0L9TVT5-F1
#
_cell.length_a   1.000
_cell.length_b   1.000
_cell.length_c   1.000
_cell.angle_alpha   90.00
_cell.angle_beta   90.00
_cell.angle_gamma   90.00
#
_symmetry.space_group_name_H-M   'P 1'
#
loop_
_entity.id
_entity.type
_entity.pdbx_description
1 polymer ?
#
loop_
_entity_poly.entity_id
_entity_poly.type
_entity_poly.pdbx_seq_one_letter_code
_entity_poly.pdbx_strand_id
1 'polypeptide(L)'
;MSSSLHTDLVKAVPDEHKKFLADLVWVHEEDDVFINTEDGSKCCKLIAVHAGLEKRVDVKEQLQLLKARNTRVPKVEALSGRTSVWDIPEELSASPTIIVSGHHAKLHIEGLRLIIDEGGGFKDKPVAAIILPSQKIIRDTDVLAE
;
A
#
# COMPACT_ATOMS: atom_id res chain seq x y z
N MET A 1 35.83 -3.69 -9.01
CA MET A 1 34.97 -4.59 -9.80
C MET A 1 33.46 -4.25 -9.69
N SER A 2 33.04 -3.11 -9.13
CA SER A 2 31.62 -2.78 -8.90
C SER A 2 30.98 -1.90 -9.99
N SER A 3 31.76 -1.28 -10.89
CA SER A 3 31.22 -0.31 -11.87
C SER A 3 30.52 -0.92 -13.09
N SER A 4 30.75 -2.20 -13.42
CA SER A 4 30.13 -2.80 -14.62
C SER A 4 28.67 -3.21 -14.40
N LEU A 5 28.35 -3.93 -13.31
CA LEU A 5 26.99 -4.43 -13.05
C LEU A 5 25.93 -3.32 -12.98
N HIS A 6 26.25 -2.19 -12.36
CA HIS A 6 25.32 -1.04 -12.31
C HIS A 6 25.01 -0.52 -13.72
N THR A 7 26.05 -0.35 -14.54
CA THR A 7 25.92 0.15 -15.91
C THR A 7 25.14 -0.85 -16.78
N ASP A 8 25.38 -2.14 -16.59
CA ASP A 8 24.71 -3.20 -17.32
C ASP A 8 23.22 -3.27 -16.98
N LEU A 9 22.86 -3.12 -15.69
CA LEU A 9 21.46 -3.05 -15.28
C LEU A 9 20.74 -1.82 -15.84
N VAL A 10 21.33 -0.62 -15.72
CA VAL A 10 20.72 0.62 -16.24
C VAL A 10 20.46 0.53 -17.75
N LYS A 11 21.34 -0.15 -18.50
CA LYS A 11 21.16 -0.42 -19.93
C LYS A 11 20.10 -1.50 -20.20
N ALA A 12 20.03 -2.53 -19.37
CA ALA A 12 19.10 -3.65 -19.54
C ALA A 12 17.65 -3.26 -19.27
N VAL A 13 17.39 -2.29 -18.38
CA VAL A 13 16.02 -1.83 -18.08
C VAL A 13 15.48 -1.03 -19.28
N PRO A 14 14.36 -1.47 -19.92
CA PRO A 14 13.73 -0.72 -21.00
C PRO A 14 13.30 0.68 -20.57
N ASP A 15 13.32 1.64 -21.48
CA ASP A 15 12.94 3.02 -21.17
C ASP A 15 11.48 3.15 -20.74
N GLU A 16 10.60 2.31 -21.27
CA GLU A 16 9.20 2.20 -20.83
C GLU A 16 9.09 1.77 -19.36
N HIS A 17 9.94 0.85 -18.91
CA HIS A 17 9.97 0.41 -17.51
C HIS A 17 10.56 1.50 -16.60
N LYS A 18 11.59 2.24 -17.07
CA LYS A 18 12.10 3.41 -16.35
C LYS A 18 11.01 4.48 -16.19
N LYS A 19 10.24 4.72 -17.25
CA LYS A 19 9.11 5.64 -17.23
C LYS A 19 8.04 5.17 -16.22
N PHE A 20 7.65 3.91 -16.26
CA PHE A 20 6.72 3.33 -15.29
C PHE A 20 7.20 3.56 -13.84
N LEU A 21 8.47 3.25 -13.55
CA LEU A 21 9.04 3.47 -12.21
C LEU A 21 9.09 4.94 -11.80
N ALA A 22 9.35 5.84 -12.75
CA ALA A 22 9.36 7.29 -12.52
C ALA A 22 7.95 7.86 -12.29
N ASP A 23 6.91 7.19 -12.79
CA ASP A 23 5.51 7.59 -12.65
C ASP A 23 4.86 7.03 -11.36
N LEU A 24 5.54 6.13 -10.63
CA LEU A 24 5.04 5.61 -9.35
C LEU A 24 4.86 6.72 -8.31
N VAL A 25 3.72 6.67 -7.62
CA VAL A 25 3.38 7.50 -6.47
C VAL A 25 3.72 6.78 -5.16
N TRP A 26 4.09 7.52 -4.11
CA TRP A 26 4.33 6.93 -2.78
C TRP A 26 3.05 6.82 -1.94
N VAL A 27 2.00 7.56 -2.32
CA VAL A 27 0.68 7.52 -1.70
C VAL A 27 -0.39 7.86 -2.75
N HIS A 28 -1.54 7.20 -2.67
CA HIS A 28 -2.77 7.57 -3.38
C HIS A 28 -3.85 7.91 -2.35
N GLU A 29 -4.64 8.94 -2.63
CA GLU A 29 -5.80 9.33 -1.83
C GLU A 29 -7.03 9.36 -2.74
N GLU A 30 -8.12 8.77 -2.28
CA GLU A 30 -9.40 8.75 -2.98
C GLU A 30 -10.50 9.14 -2.00
N ASP A 31 -11.40 10.02 -2.43
CA ASP A 31 -12.60 10.36 -1.68
C ASP A 31 -13.76 9.46 -2.13
N ASP A 32 -14.80 9.34 -1.31
CA ASP A 32 -16.04 8.63 -1.63
C ASP A 32 -15.91 7.13 -2.00
N VAL A 33 -15.08 6.38 -1.27
CA VAL A 33 -14.92 4.93 -1.41
C VAL A 33 -15.87 4.19 -0.47
N PHE A 34 -16.67 3.27 -1.01
CA PHE A 34 -17.61 2.48 -0.23
C PHE A 34 -17.00 1.20 0.32
N ILE A 35 -17.32 0.87 1.57
CA ILE A 35 -16.99 -0.41 2.22
C ILE A 35 -18.20 -0.95 2.98
N ASN A 36 -18.52 -2.23 2.79
CA ASN A 36 -19.60 -2.87 3.52
C ASN A 36 -19.11 -3.29 4.90
N THR A 37 -19.78 -2.80 5.95
CA THR A 37 -19.57 -3.20 7.34
C THR A 37 -20.80 -3.90 7.88
N GLU A 38 -20.73 -4.45 9.09
CA GLU A 38 -21.90 -5.04 9.77
C GLU A 38 -23.05 -4.04 9.92
N ASP A 39 -22.74 -2.75 10.08
CA ASP A 39 -23.72 -1.65 10.16
C ASP A 39 -24.27 -1.21 8.79
N GLY A 40 -23.86 -1.87 7.71
CA GLY A 40 -24.19 -1.50 6.33
C GLY A 40 -23.03 -0.85 5.58
N SER A 41 -23.34 -0.29 4.40
CA SER A 41 -22.35 0.35 3.52
C SER A 41 -21.95 1.73 4.06
N LYS A 42 -20.64 1.93 4.25
CA LYS A 42 -20.06 3.20 4.71
C LYS A 42 -19.28 3.84 3.56
N CYS A 43 -19.53 5.13 3.33
CA CYS A 43 -18.70 5.95 2.46
C CYS A 43 -17.50 6.46 3.27
N CYS A 44 -16.29 6.27 2.77
CA CYS A 44 -15.04 6.55 3.47
C CYS A 44 -14.06 7.25 2.53
N LYS A 45 -13.13 7.99 3.10
CA LYS A 45 -11.89 8.32 2.40
C LYS A 45 -11.02 7.07 2.30
N LEU A 46 -10.17 6.96 1.29
CA LEU A 46 -9.16 5.91 1.17
C LEU A 46 -7.76 6.50 1.02
N ILE A 47 -6.80 5.93 1.74
CA ILE A 47 -5.36 6.20 1.59
C ILE A 47 -4.67 4.87 1.29
N ALA A 48 -4.07 4.77 0.11
CA ALA A 48 -3.22 3.66 -0.28
C ALA A 48 -1.75 4.04 -0.12
N VAL A 49 -1.04 3.30 0.72
CA VAL A 49 0.39 3.52 1.00
C VAL A 49 1.06 2.17 1.28
N HIS A 50 2.25 1.94 0.74
CA HIS A 50 2.83 0.60 0.62
C HIS A 50 2.91 -0.15 1.97
N ALA A 51 3.44 0.47 3.03
CA ALA A 51 3.52 -0.12 4.36
C ALA A 51 2.45 0.41 5.32
N GLY A 52 2.24 1.72 5.39
CA GLY A 52 1.28 2.34 6.30
C GLY A 52 1.67 3.78 6.67
N LEU A 53 1.10 4.29 7.76
CA LEU A 53 1.41 5.63 8.31
C LEU A 53 1.82 5.50 9.77
N GLU A 54 2.72 6.37 10.23
CA GLU A 54 3.22 6.37 11.60
C GLU A 54 2.19 6.98 12.57
N LYS A 55 2.09 6.41 13.78
CA LYS A 55 1.13 6.87 14.81
C LYS A 55 1.46 8.20 15.48
N ARG A 56 2.74 8.59 15.51
CA ARG A 56 3.26 9.70 16.33
C ARG A 56 3.77 10.88 15.50
N VAL A 57 3.45 10.87 14.21
CA VAL A 57 3.83 11.91 13.26
C VAL A 57 2.53 12.42 12.66
N ASP A 58 2.40 13.73 12.53
CA ASP A 58 1.21 14.35 11.94
C ASP A 58 0.92 13.76 10.55
N VAL A 59 -0.32 13.32 10.34
CA VAL A 59 -0.69 12.62 9.11
C VAL A 59 -0.56 13.52 7.89
N LYS A 60 -0.88 14.81 8.02
CA LYS A 60 -0.79 15.76 6.90
C LYS A 60 0.66 16.00 6.50
N GLU A 61 1.58 16.11 7.46
CA GLU A 61 3.02 16.20 7.20
C GLU A 61 3.55 14.94 6.50
N GLN A 62 3.15 13.75 6.97
CA GLN A 62 3.50 12.49 6.30
C GLN A 62 3.01 12.48 4.84
N LEU A 63 1.74 12.83 4.60
CA LEU A 63 1.18 12.85 3.25
C LEU A 63 1.87 13.87 2.33
N GLN A 64 2.26 15.04 2.85
CA GLN A 64 3.02 16.03 2.08
C GLN A 64 4.38 15.50 1.64
N LEU A 65 5.12 14.82 2.54
CA LEU A 65 6.41 14.22 2.22
C LEU A 65 6.28 13.11 1.16
N LEU A 66 5.21 12.30 1.25
CA LEU A 66 4.94 11.21 0.31
C LEU A 66 4.56 11.74 -1.08
N LYS A 67 3.68 12.74 -1.16
CA LYS A 67 3.32 13.40 -2.43
C LYS A 67 4.52 14.07 -3.10
N ALA A 68 5.41 14.65 -2.30
CA ALA A 68 6.63 15.26 -2.81
C ALA A 68 7.72 14.24 -3.21
N ARG A 69 7.53 12.93 -2.91
CA ARG A 69 8.51 11.86 -3.11
C ARG A 69 9.90 12.26 -2.57
N ASN A 70 9.92 12.74 -1.33
CA ASN A 70 11.11 13.35 -0.74
C ASN A 70 12.25 12.31 -0.55
N THR A 71 13.23 12.32 -1.46
CA THR A 71 14.38 11.41 -1.46
C THR A 71 15.50 11.79 -0.48
N ARG A 72 15.33 12.86 0.31
CA ARG A 72 16.28 13.23 1.38
C ARG A 72 16.11 12.38 2.64
N VAL A 73 14.99 11.66 2.75
CA VAL A 73 14.72 10.75 3.87
C VAL A 73 15.41 9.41 3.60
N PRO A 74 16.37 8.98 4.43
CA PRO A 74 17.18 7.79 4.16
C PRO A 74 16.36 6.48 4.23
N LYS A 75 15.33 6.45 5.07
CA LYS A 75 14.39 5.34 5.19
C LYS A 75 12.99 5.90 5.40
N VAL A 76 12.13 5.72 4.40
CA VAL A 76 10.75 6.21 4.44
C VAL A 76 9.91 5.16 5.15
N GLU A 77 9.49 5.41 6.39
CA GLU A 77 8.73 4.44 7.19
C GLU A 77 7.41 4.03 6.53
N ALA A 78 6.75 4.94 5.81
CA ALA A 78 5.53 4.61 5.06
C ALA A 78 5.74 3.57 3.93
N LEU A 79 7.00 3.32 3.53
CA LEU A 79 7.38 2.33 2.51
C LEU A 79 8.18 1.15 3.10
N SER A 80 8.68 1.26 4.32
CA SER A 80 9.67 0.30 4.87
C SER A 80 9.40 -0.11 6.32
N GLY A 81 8.51 0.61 7.01
CA GLY A 81 8.15 0.36 8.39
C GLY A 81 7.46 -0.98 8.59
N ARG A 82 7.39 -1.43 9.84
CA ARG A 82 6.76 -2.70 10.22
C ARG A 82 5.69 -2.43 11.27
N THR A 83 6.00 -2.66 12.54
CA THR A 83 5.10 -2.38 13.67
C THR A 83 4.78 -0.90 13.82
N SER A 84 5.69 0.00 13.41
CA SER A 84 5.51 1.46 13.42
C SER A 84 4.34 1.96 12.57
N VAL A 85 3.95 1.19 11.55
CA VAL A 85 2.97 1.57 10.52
C VAL A 85 1.87 0.52 10.34
N TRP A 86 1.74 -0.39 11.30
CA TRP A 86 0.77 -1.49 11.24
C TRP A 86 -0.66 -0.98 11.47
N ASP A 87 -0.88 -0.18 12.50
CA ASP A 87 -2.22 0.31 12.86
C ASP A 87 -2.56 1.64 12.16
N ILE A 88 -3.84 2.02 12.21
CA ILE A 88 -4.30 3.34 11.78
C ILE A 88 -3.83 4.41 12.81
N PRO A 89 -3.23 5.53 12.38
CA PRO A 89 -2.93 6.66 13.27
C PRO A 89 -4.18 7.22 13.96
N GLU A 90 -4.04 7.63 15.22
CA GLU A 90 -5.18 8.10 16.05
C GLU A 90 -5.94 9.28 15.39
N GLU A 91 -5.22 10.17 14.71
CA GLU A 91 -5.77 11.33 13.96
C GLU A 91 -6.83 10.93 12.92
N LEU A 92 -6.73 9.72 12.37
CA LEU A 92 -7.66 9.19 11.37
C LEU A 92 -8.83 8.43 11.99
N SER A 93 -8.91 8.32 13.32
CA SER A 93 -10.05 7.70 14.01
C SER A 93 -11.30 8.58 13.99
N ALA A 94 -11.13 9.90 13.81
CA ALA A 94 -12.23 10.87 13.82
C ALA A 94 -13.04 10.90 12.50
N SER A 95 -12.44 10.43 11.40
CA SER A 95 -13.06 10.43 10.07
C SER A 95 -12.90 9.04 9.45
N PRO A 96 -13.98 8.36 9.02
CA PRO A 96 -13.89 7.03 8.41
C PRO A 96 -12.92 7.02 7.22
N THR A 97 -11.73 6.46 7.44
CA THR A 97 -10.65 6.43 6.46
C THR A 97 -10.11 5.01 6.32
N ILE A 98 -10.24 4.44 5.13
CA ILE A 98 -9.66 3.16 4.75
C ILE A 98 -8.16 3.35 4.55
N ILE A 99 -7.33 2.59 5.28
CA ILE A 99 -5.88 2.55 5.07
C ILE A 99 -5.51 1.21 4.46
N VAL A 100 -5.17 1.21 3.18
CA VAL A 100 -4.78 0.00 2.44
C VAL A 100 -3.27 -0.05 2.21
N SER A 101 -2.67 -1.19 2.52
CA SER A 101 -1.24 -1.45 2.38
C SER A 101 -0.97 -2.87 1.88
N GLY A 102 0.25 -3.11 1.39
CA GLY A 102 0.79 -4.44 1.14
C GLY A 102 1.92 -4.72 2.14
N HIS A 103 3.12 -5.03 1.63
CA HIS A 103 4.44 -5.01 2.32
C HIS A 103 4.67 -6.01 3.46
N HIS A 104 3.66 -6.29 4.27
CA HIS A 104 3.81 -6.98 5.55
C HIS A 104 3.80 -8.51 5.46
N ALA A 105 3.77 -9.08 4.25
CA ALA A 105 3.71 -10.52 4.00
C ALA A 105 2.55 -11.20 4.77
N LYS A 106 1.42 -10.50 4.89
CA LYS A 106 0.19 -10.94 5.55
C LYS A 106 -1.05 -10.47 4.79
N LEU A 107 -2.11 -11.26 4.88
CA LEU A 107 -3.48 -10.81 4.62
C LEU A 107 -4.14 -10.53 5.96
N HIS A 108 -4.45 -9.26 6.24
CA HIS A 108 -5.08 -8.81 7.49
C HIS A 108 -6.14 -7.76 7.19
N ILE A 109 -7.35 -8.00 7.68
CA ILE A 109 -8.52 -7.11 7.51
C ILE A 109 -9.08 -6.86 8.90
N GLU A 110 -9.03 -5.61 9.34
CA GLU A 110 -9.53 -5.20 10.65
C GLU A 110 -10.17 -3.82 10.54
N GLY A 111 -11.50 -3.79 10.51
CA GLY A 111 -12.26 -2.56 10.32
C GLY A 111 -11.86 -1.86 9.01
N LEU A 112 -11.31 -0.64 9.14
CA LEU A 112 -10.84 0.17 8.01
C LEU A 112 -9.35 -0.03 7.69
N ARG A 113 -8.66 -0.93 8.40
CA ARG A 113 -7.25 -1.26 8.13
C ARG A 113 -7.17 -2.51 7.25
N LEU A 114 -6.68 -2.32 6.04
CA LEU A 114 -6.55 -3.38 5.04
C LEU A 114 -5.07 -3.60 4.72
N ILE A 115 -4.55 -4.79 5.01
CA ILE A 115 -3.19 -5.21 4.64
C ILE A 115 -3.32 -6.42 3.72
N ILE A 116 -3.00 -6.23 2.44
CA ILE A 116 -3.22 -7.17 1.35
C ILE A 116 -1.88 -7.55 0.75
N ASP A 117 -1.15 -8.45 1.43
CA ASP A 117 0.13 -8.99 0.97
C ASP A 117 0.28 -10.45 1.40
N GLU A 118 -0.66 -11.31 1.01
CA GLU A 118 -0.63 -12.73 1.36
C GLU A 118 0.63 -13.44 0.82
N GLY A 119 1.10 -13.01 -0.34
CA GLY A 119 2.23 -13.60 -1.05
C GLY A 119 3.57 -13.30 -0.39
N GLY A 120 3.84 -12.05 -0.01
CA GLY A 120 5.12 -11.65 0.61
C GLY A 120 6.37 -11.93 -0.23
N GLY A 121 6.20 -12.17 -1.54
CA GLY A 121 7.27 -12.58 -2.46
C GLY A 121 7.69 -14.06 -2.37
N PHE A 122 6.94 -14.89 -1.62
CA PHE A 122 7.19 -16.33 -1.55
C PHE A 122 6.55 -17.05 -2.75
N LYS A 123 7.30 -17.97 -3.38
CA LYS A 123 6.87 -18.67 -4.61
C LYS A 123 5.63 -19.53 -4.41
N ASP A 124 5.42 -20.03 -3.20
CA ASP A 124 4.39 -20.99 -2.82
C ASP A 124 3.18 -20.33 -2.14
N LYS A 125 3.11 -19.00 -2.11
CA LYS A 125 2.00 -18.25 -1.53
C LYS A 125 1.24 -17.46 -2.59
N PRO A 126 -0.09 -17.38 -2.50
CA PRO A 126 -0.91 -16.69 -3.49
C PRO A 126 -0.72 -15.17 -3.39
N VAL A 127 -0.94 -14.49 -4.52
CA VAL A 127 -1.16 -13.05 -4.57
C VAL A 127 -2.66 -12.81 -4.43
N ALA A 128 -3.04 -11.99 -3.45
CA ALA A 128 -4.43 -11.68 -3.16
C ALA A 128 -4.78 -10.23 -3.54
N ALA A 129 -6.05 -10.01 -3.87
CA ALA A 129 -6.66 -8.69 -4.03
C ALA A 129 -7.95 -8.63 -3.22
N ILE A 130 -8.30 -7.42 -2.73
CA ILE A 130 -9.58 -7.14 -2.07
C ILE A 130 -10.49 -6.32 -2.98
N ILE A 131 -11.77 -6.71 -3.06
CA ILE A 131 -12.78 -6.02 -3.87
C ILE A 131 -13.72 -5.23 -2.97
N LEU A 132 -13.64 -3.90 -3.04
CA LEU A 132 -14.60 -3.00 -2.40
C LEU A 132 -15.84 -2.80 -3.30
N PRO A 133 -17.05 -2.65 -2.72
CA PRO A 133 -17.34 -2.52 -1.28
C PRO A 133 -17.45 -3.86 -0.54
N SER A 134 -17.54 -4.99 -1.24
CA SER A 134 -17.84 -6.31 -0.65
C SER A 134 -16.80 -6.88 0.32
N GLN A 135 -15.58 -6.36 0.27
CA GLN A 135 -14.39 -6.93 0.93
C GLN A 135 -14.07 -8.37 0.51
N LYS A 136 -14.59 -8.84 -0.64
CA LYS A 136 -14.28 -10.16 -1.18
C LYS A 136 -12.78 -10.23 -1.50
N ILE A 137 -12.13 -11.29 -1.04
CA ILE A 137 -10.76 -11.62 -1.42
C ILE A 137 -10.78 -12.53 -2.64
N ILE A 138 -10.00 -12.16 -3.65
CA ILE A 138 -9.69 -12.98 -4.83
C ILE A 138 -8.20 -13.28 -4.83
N ARG A 139 -7.83 -14.51 -5.21
CA ARG A 139 -6.44 -14.96 -5.33
C ARG A 139 -6.15 -15.39 -6.76
N ASP A 140 -4.87 -15.36 -7.14
CA ASP A 140 -4.39 -15.94 -8.40
C ASP A 140 -4.64 -17.45 -8.50
N THR A 141 -4.77 -18.13 -7.36
CA THR A 141 -5.07 -19.57 -7.27
C THR A 141 -6.56 -19.90 -7.28
N ASP A 142 -7.45 -18.91 -7.31
CA ASP A 142 -8.89 -19.16 -7.31
C ASP A 142 -9.34 -19.72 -8.67
N VAL A 143 -10.18 -20.76 -8.64
CA VAL A 143 -10.91 -21.23 -9.82
C VAL A 143 -12.30 -20.63 -9.76
N LEU A 144 -12.49 -19.53 -10.48
CA LEU A 144 -13.78 -18.86 -10.57
C LEU A 144 -14.64 -19.58 -11.62
N ALA A 145 -15.90 -19.84 -11.29
CA ALA A 145 -16.86 -20.34 -12.27
C ALA A 145 -17.08 -19.27 -13.35
N GLU A 146 -17.04 -19.69 -14.62
CA GLU A 146 -17.39 -18.85 -15.79
C GLU A 146 -18.86 -18.42 -15.77
#